data_AF-A0A8J8Q0J7-F1
#
_entry.id   AF-A0A8J8Q0J7-F1
#
_cell.length_a   1.000
_cell.length_b   1.000
_cell.length_c   1.000
_cell.angle_alpha   90.00
_cell.angle_beta   90.00
_cell.angle_gamma   90.00
#
_symmetry.space_group_name_H-M   'P 1'
#
loop_
_entity.id
_entity.type
_entity.pdbx_description
1 polymer ?
#
loop_
_entity_poly.entity_id
_entity_poly.type
_entity_poly.pdbx_seq_one_letter_code
_entity_poly.pdbx_strand_id
1 'polypeptide(L)'
;MIGTETVDGATVQLDPKTETEVLETAEEFADLVGDEIGTEAVELFADEKRWIVVADEPVETGRTTVEGDTFESTYSDILDFNVVFADSVETETSGESIALEDLRKNTAEYNETLVRVTDDYQQIAYVHELADGEFTHQVTHGRYSSEPDLEQLPPGQASQWAGMYLTSPDVGEGLETELQDRLGESIPAVNDSGSHHYWVNAETEIDGVVLTRSGEPPQFHVVDQSIASTSVDDLQSLSSGTYDGEVITVEADTTELQISTKESLLEIAPCGPDAVTIGQTCLPILGDAVVHAGVLYEGQPAERDDMLLYAGVSNKLQDRPVETRNERVRVTGELVTAESIDPNFGDHRALVVYDIEPVGTNDDGIPDAVSTYRDELHAHVKEQAETAQGEYLPDSPADEYANESGIVETDGLRGAIDDWRRDNIDTNLLRDVIDYWRSGNPIDEN
;
A
#
# COMPACT_ATOMS: atom_id res chain seq x y z
N MET A 1 -39.43 -0.42 -5.33
CA MET A 1 -39.74 -0.26 -3.90
C MET A 1 -40.48 -1.51 -3.46
N ILE A 2 -39.85 -2.28 -2.59
CA ILE A 2 -40.43 -3.51 -2.02
C ILE A 2 -41.06 -3.19 -0.66
N GLY A 3 -40.41 -2.33 0.10
CA GLY A 3 -40.88 -1.74 1.34
C GLY A 3 -39.70 -1.19 2.14
N THR A 4 -39.99 -0.70 3.33
CA THR A 4 -38.96 -0.41 4.34
C THR A 4 -38.59 -1.73 5.03
N GLU A 5 -37.31 -2.04 5.07
CA GLU A 5 -36.78 -3.28 5.65
C GLU A 5 -35.56 -2.97 6.52
N THR A 6 -35.26 -3.90 7.44
CA THR A 6 -34.00 -3.90 8.19
C THR A 6 -33.11 -4.99 7.61
N VAL A 7 -31.91 -4.62 7.17
CA VAL A 7 -30.90 -5.52 6.62
C VAL A 7 -29.69 -5.53 7.56
N ASP A 8 -29.27 -6.71 8.00
CA ASP A 8 -28.15 -6.89 8.94
C ASP A 8 -27.08 -7.76 8.27
N GLY A 9 -25.88 -7.20 8.10
CA GLY A 9 -24.83 -7.77 7.27
C GLY A 9 -23.44 -7.25 7.60
N ALA A 10 -22.48 -7.55 6.74
CA ALA A 10 -21.15 -6.96 6.78
C ALA A 10 -21.05 -5.84 5.73
N THR A 11 -20.63 -4.65 6.12
CA THR A 11 -20.31 -3.55 5.19
C THR A 11 -18.84 -3.54 4.84
N VAL A 12 -18.56 -3.21 3.57
CA VAL A 12 -17.23 -2.91 3.05
C VAL A 12 -17.33 -1.64 2.22
N GLN A 13 -16.37 -0.74 2.39
CA GLN A 13 -16.30 0.48 1.58
C GLN A 13 -16.07 0.14 0.11
N LEU A 14 -16.72 0.91 -0.78
CA LEU A 14 -16.47 0.84 -2.21
C LEU A 14 -15.21 1.63 -2.53
N ASP A 15 -14.47 1.22 -3.57
CA ASP A 15 -13.43 2.10 -4.10
C ASP A 15 -14.07 3.41 -4.60
N PRO A 16 -13.38 4.57 -4.53
CA PRO A 16 -13.97 5.88 -4.81
C PRO A 16 -14.62 5.99 -6.20
N LYS A 17 -14.11 5.26 -7.19
CA LYS A 17 -14.68 5.26 -8.54
C LYS A 17 -15.99 4.49 -8.56
N THR A 18 -16.00 3.27 -8.05
CA THR A 18 -17.22 2.46 -7.94
C THR A 18 -18.28 3.18 -7.10
N GLU A 19 -17.87 3.81 -5.99
CA GLU A 19 -18.77 4.63 -5.17
C GLU A 19 -19.41 5.75 -6.00
N THR A 20 -18.61 6.53 -6.73
CA THR A 20 -19.10 7.61 -7.59
C THR A 20 -20.08 7.10 -8.65
N GLU A 21 -19.72 6.02 -9.37
CA GLU A 21 -20.59 5.40 -10.39
C GLU A 21 -21.90 4.90 -9.78
N VAL A 22 -21.85 4.35 -8.56
CA VAL A 22 -23.01 3.89 -7.80
C VAL A 22 -23.88 5.07 -7.39
N LEU A 23 -23.31 6.15 -6.87
CA LEU A 23 -24.04 7.34 -6.44
C LEU A 23 -24.70 8.05 -7.62
N GLU A 24 -24.02 8.17 -8.77
CA GLU A 24 -24.62 8.71 -10.00
C GLU A 24 -25.81 7.86 -10.48
N THR A 25 -25.67 6.53 -10.41
CA THR A 25 -26.76 5.61 -10.77
C THR A 25 -27.91 5.70 -9.75
N ALA A 26 -27.60 5.85 -8.46
CA ALA A 26 -28.58 6.02 -7.40
C ALA A 26 -29.32 7.36 -7.52
N GLU A 27 -28.66 8.42 -8.00
CA GLU A 27 -29.26 9.73 -8.29
C GLU A 27 -30.37 9.64 -9.33
N GLU A 28 -30.11 8.96 -10.45
CA GLU A 28 -31.14 8.74 -11.47
C GLU A 28 -32.36 8.00 -10.90
N PHE A 29 -32.13 7.13 -9.93
CA PHE A 29 -33.17 6.34 -9.29
C PHE A 29 -33.95 7.14 -8.23
N ALA A 30 -33.26 7.90 -7.39
CA ALA A 30 -33.86 8.75 -6.37
C ALA A 30 -34.77 9.83 -6.99
N ASP A 31 -34.35 10.42 -8.11
CA ASP A 31 -35.17 11.37 -8.90
C ASP A 31 -36.51 10.76 -9.35
N LEU A 32 -36.52 9.45 -9.65
CA LEU A 32 -37.72 8.74 -10.06
C LEU A 32 -38.70 8.52 -8.90
N VAL A 33 -38.18 8.30 -7.69
CA VAL A 33 -38.99 8.03 -6.49
C VAL A 33 -39.29 9.29 -5.67
N GLY A 34 -38.60 10.39 -5.94
CA GLY A 34 -38.78 11.70 -5.29
C GLY A 34 -38.11 11.78 -3.93
N ASP A 35 -36.93 11.18 -3.79
CA ASP A 35 -36.14 11.16 -2.56
C ASP A 35 -34.84 11.97 -2.72
N GLU A 36 -34.23 12.37 -1.61
CA GLU A 36 -32.87 12.93 -1.60
C GLU A 36 -31.84 11.79 -1.58
N ILE A 37 -30.69 11.98 -2.21
CA ILE A 37 -29.67 10.94 -2.32
C ILE A 37 -28.66 11.14 -1.20
N GLY A 38 -28.30 10.02 -0.56
CA GLY A 38 -27.18 9.96 0.35
C GLY A 38 -25.88 10.46 -0.28
N THR A 39 -24.95 10.90 0.55
CA THR A 39 -23.63 11.34 0.08
C THR A 39 -22.60 10.23 0.03
N GLU A 40 -22.97 9.03 0.49
CA GLU A 40 -22.06 7.90 0.64
C GLU A 40 -22.71 6.61 0.12
N ALA A 41 -21.88 5.73 -0.46
CA ALA A 41 -22.30 4.40 -0.83
C ALA A 41 -21.31 3.31 -0.40
N VAL A 42 -21.83 2.24 0.22
CA VAL A 42 -21.03 1.07 0.62
C VAL A 42 -21.66 -0.23 0.11
N GLU A 43 -20.85 -1.28 0.02
CA GLU A 43 -21.33 -2.64 -0.25
C GLU A 43 -21.72 -3.31 1.07
N LEU A 44 -22.91 -3.91 1.14
CA LEU A 44 -23.36 -4.70 2.27
C LEU A 44 -23.64 -6.15 1.83
N PHE A 45 -23.07 -7.09 2.57
CA PHE A 45 -23.25 -8.53 2.38
C PHE A 45 -24.18 -9.07 3.47
N ALA A 46 -25.34 -9.56 3.05
CA ALA A 46 -26.31 -10.15 3.97
C ALA A 46 -27.10 -11.26 3.29
N ASP A 47 -27.20 -12.41 3.95
CA ASP A 47 -28.00 -13.55 3.51
C ASP A 47 -27.63 -14.03 2.09
N GLU A 48 -26.32 -14.11 1.79
CA GLU A 48 -25.78 -14.47 0.47
C GLU A 48 -26.14 -13.47 -0.66
N LYS A 49 -26.67 -12.29 -0.31
CA LYS A 49 -26.98 -11.21 -1.25
C LYS A 49 -26.02 -10.05 -1.08
N ARG A 50 -25.71 -9.42 -2.21
CA ARG A 50 -25.05 -8.13 -2.28
C ARG A 50 -26.09 -7.01 -2.26
N TRP A 51 -25.84 -6.02 -1.42
CA TRP A 51 -26.61 -4.79 -1.31
C TRP A 51 -25.66 -3.61 -1.53
N ILE A 52 -26.18 -2.55 -2.11
CA ILE A 52 -25.60 -1.23 -2.08
C ILE A 52 -26.40 -0.42 -1.09
N VAL A 53 -25.72 0.08 -0.06
CA VAL A 53 -26.29 0.97 0.93
C VAL A 53 -25.95 2.39 0.51
N VAL A 54 -26.97 3.23 0.32
CA VAL A 54 -26.80 4.67 0.10
C VAL A 54 -27.23 5.39 1.36
N ALA A 55 -26.35 6.20 1.95
CA ALA A 55 -26.57 6.83 3.25
C ALA A 55 -26.15 8.31 3.26
N ASP A 56 -26.78 9.10 4.14
CA ASP A 56 -26.48 10.53 4.35
C ASP A 56 -25.26 10.76 5.27
N GLU A 57 -24.86 9.74 6.02
CA GLU A 57 -23.75 9.77 6.97
C GLU A 57 -22.72 8.70 6.62
N PRO A 58 -21.44 8.88 7.01
CA PRO A 58 -20.43 7.89 6.73
C PRO A 58 -20.70 6.51 7.35
N VAL A 59 -20.46 5.48 6.55
CA VAL A 59 -20.65 4.08 6.90
C VAL A 59 -19.29 3.38 6.90
N GLU A 60 -18.86 3.00 8.09
CA GLU A 60 -17.60 2.29 8.28
C GLU A 60 -17.70 0.83 7.78
N THR A 61 -16.56 0.25 7.40
CA THR A 61 -16.45 -1.21 7.24
C THR A 61 -16.73 -1.87 8.60
N GLY A 62 -17.55 -2.92 8.64
CA GLY A 62 -17.90 -3.55 9.91
C GLY A 62 -19.14 -4.43 9.84
N ARG A 63 -19.66 -4.86 11.00
CA ARG A 63 -20.98 -5.50 11.07
C ARG A 63 -22.03 -4.41 11.17
N THR A 64 -22.93 -4.33 10.20
CA THR A 64 -23.82 -3.18 10.05
C THR A 64 -25.27 -3.59 9.96
N THR A 65 -26.11 -2.88 10.70
CA THR A 65 -27.57 -2.93 10.58
C THR A 65 -28.05 -1.66 9.89
N VAL A 66 -28.78 -1.84 8.80
CA VAL A 66 -29.36 -0.75 7.99
C VAL A 66 -30.88 -0.86 8.06
N GLU A 67 -31.56 0.23 8.39
CA GLU A 67 -33.01 0.38 8.22
C GLU A 67 -33.25 1.38 7.09
N GLY A 68 -34.10 1.04 6.12
CA GLY A 68 -34.37 1.93 5.00
C GLY A 68 -35.26 1.31 3.92
N ASP A 69 -35.46 2.06 2.84
CA ASP A 69 -36.30 1.63 1.72
C ASP A 69 -35.50 0.76 0.73
N THR A 70 -35.99 -0.46 0.48
CA THR A 70 -35.30 -1.45 -0.35
C THR A 70 -35.86 -1.57 -1.77
N PHE A 71 -34.94 -1.87 -2.68
CA PHE A 71 -35.18 -2.03 -4.10
C PHE A 71 -34.39 -3.24 -4.63
N GLU A 72 -35.10 -4.30 -5.04
CA GLU A 72 -34.45 -5.37 -5.81
C GLU A 72 -34.14 -4.87 -7.22
N SER A 73 -32.87 -5.01 -7.63
CA SER A 73 -32.46 -4.87 -9.03
C SER A 73 -33.13 -5.99 -9.83
N THR A 74 -34.27 -5.67 -10.42
CA THR A 74 -34.82 -6.42 -11.56
C THR A 74 -34.49 -5.73 -12.88
N TYR A 75 -33.80 -4.59 -12.81
CA TYR A 75 -33.72 -3.62 -13.90
C TYR A 75 -32.39 -3.61 -14.67
N SER A 76 -31.39 -4.35 -14.20
CA SER A 76 -30.06 -4.33 -14.80
C SER A 76 -29.52 -5.74 -14.95
N ASP A 77 -29.42 -6.22 -16.19
CA ASP A 77 -28.60 -7.40 -16.54
C ASP A 77 -27.09 -7.15 -16.25
N ILE A 78 -26.73 -5.94 -15.80
CA ILE A 78 -25.36 -5.45 -15.64
C ILE A 78 -24.93 -5.49 -14.16
N LEU A 79 -25.86 -5.35 -13.20
CA LEU A 79 -25.55 -5.20 -11.78
C LEU A 79 -26.44 -6.12 -10.92
N ASP A 80 -25.84 -7.20 -10.42
CA ASP A 80 -26.47 -8.23 -9.57
C ASP A 80 -26.46 -7.82 -8.09
N PHE A 81 -26.96 -6.61 -7.79
CA PHE A 81 -27.06 -6.10 -6.42
C PHE A 81 -28.42 -5.50 -6.11
N ASN A 82 -28.82 -5.57 -4.85
CA ASN A 82 -29.97 -4.86 -4.32
C ASN A 82 -29.55 -3.46 -3.86
N VAL A 83 -30.49 -2.52 -3.72
CA VAL A 83 -30.20 -1.18 -3.20
C VAL A 83 -31.05 -0.92 -1.97
N VAL A 84 -30.46 -0.32 -0.94
CA VAL A 84 -31.16 0.23 0.21
C VAL A 84 -30.78 1.69 0.38
N PHE A 85 -31.79 2.57 0.41
CA PHE A 85 -31.62 3.96 0.80
C PHE A 85 -31.85 4.02 2.32
N ALA A 86 -30.78 4.25 3.06
CA ALA A 86 -30.76 4.09 4.50
C ALA A 86 -31.39 5.30 5.22
N ASP A 87 -32.38 5.02 6.06
CA ASP A 87 -32.90 5.98 7.05
C ASP A 87 -31.99 6.04 8.29
N SER A 88 -31.37 4.91 8.63
CA SER A 88 -30.39 4.81 9.72
C SER A 88 -29.40 3.68 9.49
N VAL A 89 -28.16 3.90 9.92
CA VAL A 89 -27.07 2.92 9.86
C VAL A 89 -26.42 2.81 11.24
N GLU A 90 -26.26 1.59 11.73
CA GLU A 90 -25.49 1.29 12.95
C GLU A 90 -24.41 0.27 12.61
N THR A 91 -23.13 0.62 12.81
CA THR A 91 -21.98 -0.23 12.51
C THR A 91 -21.20 -0.59 13.78
N GLU A 92 -20.97 -1.88 13.98
CA GLU A 92 -20.03 -2.43 14.95
C GLU A 92 -18.67 -2.62 14.29
N THR A 93 -17.61 -2.13 14.93
CA THR A 93 -16.23 -2.19 14.42
C THR A 93 -15.29 -3.07 15.24
N SER A 94 -15.79 -3.66 16.33
CA SER A 94 -15.02 -4.56 17.20
C SER A 94 -15.64 -5.95 17.25
N GLY A 95 -14.87 -6.97 16.86
CA GLY A 95 -15.30 -8.37 16.78
C GLY A 95 -14.95 -9.22 18.00
N GLU A 96 -15.47 -10.45 18.01
CA GLU A 96 -15.05 -11.45 19.00
C GLU A 96 -13.64 -11.96 18.68
N SER A 97 -12.78 -12.04 19.71
CA SER A 97 -11.43 -12.58 19.57
C SER A 97 -11.46 -14.09 19.30
N ILE A 98 -10.85 -14.49 18.18
CA ILE A 98 -10.70 -15.87 17.76
C ILE A 98 -9.24 -16.18 17.42
N ALA A 99 -8.86 -17.46 17.47
CA ALA A 99 -7.55 -17.88 17.01
C ALA A 99 -7.50 -17.88 15.47
N LEU A 100 -6.38 -17.42 14.90
CA LEU A 100 -6.15 -17.45 13.45
C LEU A 100 -6.30 -18.88 12.87
N GLU A 101 -5.85 -19.89 13.60
CA GLU A 101 -5.98 -21.29 13.18
C GLU A 101 -7.45 -21.72 13.07
N ASP A 102 -8.33 -21.21 13.93
CA ASP A 102 -9.76 -21.50 13.89
C ASP A 102 -10.43 -20.78 12.72
N LEU A 103 -10.05 -19.53 12.45
CA LEU A 103 -10.50 -18.78 11.26
C LEU A 103 -10.11 -19.51 9.96
N ARG A 104 -8.88 -20.00 9.86
CA ARG A 104 -8.36 -20.73 8.69
C ARG A 104 -9.07 -22.07 8.44
N LYS A 105 -9.41 -22.79 9.50
CA LYS A 105 -10.05 -24.11 9.38
C LYS A 105 -11.54 -24.02 9.12
N ASN A 106 -12.19 -22.98 9.62
CA ASN A 106 -13.64 -22.85 9.64
C ASN A 106 -14.11 -21.54 8.98
N THR A 107 -13.42 -21.05 7.95
CA THR A 107 -13.68 -19.73 7.36
C THR A 107 -15.13 -19.52 6.92
N ALA A 108 -15.77 -20.55 6.38
CA ALA A 108 -17.18 -20.50 5.99
C ALA A 108 -18.16 -20.33 7.18
N GLU A 109 -17.77 -20.72 8.40
CA GLU A 109 -18.57 -20.50 9.61
C GLU A 109 -18.54 -19.03 10.05
N TYR A 110 -17.54 -18.27 9.61
CA TYR A 110 -17.36 -16.86 9.92
C TYR A 110 -17.83 -15.93 8.77
N ASN A 111 -18.44 -16.45 7.70
CA ASN A 111 -18.92 -15.61 6.60
C ASN A 111 -19.84 -14.49 7.11
N GLU A 112 -19.61 -13.27 6.65
CA GLU A 112 -20.30 -12.03 7.07
C GLU A 112 -20.17 -11.71 8.58
N THR A 113 -19.24 -12.35 9.28
CA THR A 113 -19.00 -12.14 10.72
C THR A 113 -17.82 -11.20 10.95
N LEU A 114 -17.98 -10.29 11.90
CA LEU A 114 -16.91 -9.44 12.43
C LEU A 114 -16.15 -10.20 13.51
N VAL A 115 -14.86 -10.41 13.28
CA VAL A 115 -13.98 -11.16 14.18
C VAL A 115 -12.69 -10.39 14.44
N ARG A 116 -12.07 -10.68 15.57
CA ARG A 116 -10.78 -10.12 15.96
C ARG A 116 -9.72 -11.21 15.98
N VAL A 117 -8.60 -10.97 15.33
CA VAL A 117 -7.47 -11.89 15.30
C VAL A 117 -6.21 -11.15 15.75
N THR A 118 -5.41 -11.81 16.59
CA THR A 118 -4.10 -11.31 17.03
C THR A 118 -3.05 -12.33 16.64
N ASP A 119 -2.14 -11.96 15.76
CA ASP A 119 -1.01 -12.80 15.30
C ASP A 119 0.06 -11.90 14.66
N ASP A 120 1.18 -12.49 14.25
CA ASP A 120 2.19 -11.81 13.43
C ASP A 120 1.57 -11.44 12.07
N TYR A 121 1.59 -10.15 11.75
CA TYR A 121 0.93 -9.58 10.59
C TYR A 121 1.91 -8.81 9.72
N GLN A 122 1.80 -9.02 8.42
CA GLN A 122 2.59 -8.36 7.40
C GLN A 122 1.67 -7.56 6.49
N GLN A 123 2.03 -6.31 6.21
CA GLN A 123 1.26 -5.40 5.39
C GLN A 123 2.16 -4.64 4.43
N ILE A 124 1.68 -4.50 3.20
CA ILE A 124 2.20 -3.56 2.21
C ILE A 124 1.08 -2.57 1.90
N ALA A 125 1.42 -1.29 1.95
CA ALA A 125 0.52 -0.19 1.68
C ALA A 125 1.02 0.61 0.48
N TYR A 126 0.14 0.91 -0.48
CA TYR A 126 0.46 1.77 -1.62
C TYR A 126 -0.78 2.54 -2.11
N VAL A 127 -0.54 3.60 -2.88
CA VAL A 127 -1.57 4.30 -3.65
C VAL A 127 -1.60 3.69 -5.04
N HIS A 128 -2.80 3.48 -5.57
CA HIS A 128 -3.03 3.18 -6.97
C HIS A 128 -3.85 4.31 -7.61
N GLU A 129 -3.34 4.87 -8.70
CA GLU A 129 -3.99 5.87 -9.52
C GLU A 129 -4.47 5.24 -10.82
N LEU A 130 -5.72 5.51 -11.19
CA LEU A 130 -6.22 5.08 -12.50
C LEU A 130 -5.60 5.92 -13.62
N ALA A 131 -5.50 5.35 -14.81
CA ALA A 131 -4.81 5.95 -15.95
C ALA A 131 -5.39 7.30 -16.43
N ASP A 132 -6.57 7.69 -15.97
CA ASP A 132 -7.18 9.00 -16.22
C ASP A 132 -6.76 10.07 -15.18
N GLY A 133 -6.08 9.68 -14.10
CA GLY A 133 -5.66 10.56 -13.00
C GLY A 133 -6.82 11.13 -12.18
N GLU A 134 -8.06 10.67 -12.40
CA GLU A 134 -9.24 11.19 -11.71
C GLU A 134 -9.45 10.52 -10.36
N PHE A 135 -8.95 9.30 -10.19
CA PHE A 135 -9.15 8.51 -8.97
C PHE A 135 -7.83 8.00 -8.41
N THR A 136 -7.64 8.28 -7.12
CA THR A 136 -6.56 7.74 -6.29
C THR A 136 -7.19 6.78 -5.29
N HIS A 137 -6.62 5.59 -5.16
CA HIS A 137 -7.08 4.56 -4.25
C HIS A 137 -5.94 4.16 -3.32
N GLN A 138 -6.15 4.30 -2.01
CA GLN A 138 -5.17 3.87 -1.02
C GLN A 138 -5.47 2.42 -0.67
N VAL A 139 -4.55 1.53 -1.03
CA VAL A 139 -4.71 0.09 -0.89
C VAL A 139 -3.74 -0.42 0.15
N THR A 140 -4.20 -1.39 0.94
CA THR A 140 -3.29 -2.25 1.69
C THR A 140 -3.58 -3.72 1.38
N HIS A 141 -2.51 -4.48 1.23
CA HIS A 141 -2.57 -5.93 1.23
C HIS A 141 -1.74 -6.43 2.39
N GLY A 142 -2.33 -7.30 3.19
CA GLY A 142 -1.60 -7.96 4.24
C GLY A 142 -1.98 -9.40 4.43
N ARG A 143 -1.26 -10.03 5.34
CA ARG A 143 -1.48 -11.41 5.74
C ARG A 143 -1.05 -11.63 7.17
N TYR A 144 -1.65 -12.64 7.76
CA TYR A 144 -1.11 -13.24 8.96
C TYR A 144 -0.12 -14.34 8.62
N SER A 145 1.03 -14.37 9.30
CA SER A 145 2.01 -15.45 9.18
C SER A 145 2.54 -15.84 10.54
N SER A 146 2.52 -17.14 10.88
CA SER A 146 3.20 -17.65 12.07
C SER A 146 4.73 -17.65 11.94
N GLU A 147 5.24 -17.39 10.75
CA GLU A 147 6.67 -17.28 10.43
C GLU A 147 6.84 -16.03 9.56
N PRO A 148 7.01 -14.84 10.14
CA PRO A 148 7.16 -13.63 9.35
C PRO A 148 8.45 -13.72 8.51
N ASP A 149 8.29 -13.81 7.19
CA ASP A 149 9.38 -13.94 6.22
C ASP A 149 9.41 -12.84 5.15
N LEU A 150 8.55 -11.81 5.27
CA LEU A 150 8.65 -10.61 4.46
C LEU A 150 9.95 -9.90 4.85
N GLU A 151 10.97 -10.07 4.02
CA GLU A 151 12.21 -9.31 4.13
C GLU A 151 11.85 -7.83 3.97
N GLN A 152 11.99 -7.07 5.06
CA GLN A 152 11.79 -5.64 5.01
C GLN A 152 12.87 -5.05 4.10
N LEU A 153 12.43 -4.60 2.93
CA LEU A 153 13.28 -3.88 2.03
C LEU A 153 13.70 -2.57 2.72
N PRO A 154 15.00 -2.22 2.68
CA PRO A 154 15.44 -0.86 2.95
C PRO A 154 14.52 0.16 2.27
N PRO A 155 14.24 1.32 2.87
CA PRO A 155 13.28 2.29 2.33
C PRO A 155 13.52 2.64 0.86
N GLY A 156 14.77 2.77 0.41
CA GLY A 156 15.11 2.98 -1.00
C GLY A 156 14.76 1.80 -1.92
N GLN A 157 14.91 0.56 -1.44
CA GLN A 157 14.50 -0.64 -2.20
C GLN A 157 12.98 -0.86 -2.15
N ALA A 158 12.34 -0.56 -1.02
CA ALA A 158 10.89 -0.58 -0.88
C ALA A 158 10.23 0.42 -1.83
N SER A 159 10.83 1.62 -1.91
CA SER A 159 10.48 2.67 -2.87
C SER A 159 10.54 2.22 -4.30
N GLN A 160 11.68 1.62 -4.63
CA GLN A 160 11.97 1.13 -5.95
C GLN A 160 10.96 0.05 -6.33
N TRP A 161 10.76 -0.93 -5.46
CA TRP A 161 9.77 -1.98 -5.66
C TRP A 161 8.37 -1.39 -5.89
N ALA A 162 7.91 -0.49 -5.01
CA ALA A 162 6.60 0.14 -5.14
C ALA A 162 6.50 0.94 -6.46
N GLY A 163 7.42 1.87 -6.71
CA GLY A 163 7.38 2.70 -7.90
C GLY A 163 7.39 1.89 -9.20
N MET A 164 8.14 0.80 -9.29
CA MET A 164 8.30 0.07 -10.55
C MET A 164 7.25 -1.01 -10.74
N TYR A 165 6.94 -1.81 -9.71
CA TYR A 165 5.92 -2.85 -9.84
C TYR A 165 4.52 -2.26 -9.97
N LEU A 166 4.27 -1.05 -9.46
CA LEU A 166 3.01 -0.34 -9.67
C LEU A 166 2.90 0.36 -11.04
N THR A 167 3.99 0.45 -11.83
CA THR A 167 3.98 1.09 -13.18
C THR A 167 3.69 0.16 -14.35
N SER A 168 3.82 -1.16 -14.18
CA SER A 168 3.68 -2.05 -15.32
C SER A 168 2.21 -2.09 -15.80
N PRO A 169 1.91 -1.99 -17.11
CA PRO A 169 0.53 -2.02 -17.61
C PRO A 169 -0.15 -3.40 -17.48
N ASP A 170 0.60 -4.47 -17.17
CA ASP A 170 0.07 -5.82 -16.91
C ASP A 170 -0.34 -6.02 -15.41
N VAL A 171 -0.23 -4.96 -14.60
CA VAL A 171 -0.25 -4.97 -13.11
C VAL A 171 -1.61 -5.21 -12.50
N GLY A 172 -2.73 -4.93 -13.16
CA GLY A 172 -4.04 -5.20 -12.57
C GLY A 172 -4.18 -6.67 -12.11
N GLU A 173 -3.77 -7.61 -12.95
CA GLU A 173 -3.77 -9.05 -12.60
C GLU A 173 -2.39 -9.54 -12.07
N GLY A 174 -1.29 -8.94 -12.55
CA GLY A 174 0.07 -9.35 -12.17
C GLY A 174 0.50 -8.89 -10.78
N LEU A 175 0.07 -7.71 -10.33
CA LEU A 175 0.44 -7.17 -9.02
C LEU A 175 -0.19 -7.93 -7.89
N GLU A 176 -1.48 -8.28 -8.03
CA GLU A 176 -2.14 -9.10 -7.02
C GLU A 176 -1.44 -10.47 -6.91
N THR A 177 -1.04 -11.05 -8.04
CA THR A 177 -0.27 -12.31 -8.07
C THR A 177 1.11 -12.13 -7.43
N GLU A 178 1.87 -11.08 -7.76
CA GLU A 178 3.20 -10.81 -7.18
C GLU A 178 3.11 -10.49 -5.68
N LEU A 179 2.11 -9.71 -5.27
CA LEU A 179 1.81 -9.43 -3.86
C LEU A 179 1.46 -10.73 -3.15
N GLN A 180 0.62 -11.59 -3.74
CA GLN A 180 0.32 -12.91 -3.21
C GLN A 180 1.56 -13.81 -3.17
N ASP A 181 2.48 -13.73 -4.14
CA ASP A 181 3.72 -14.50 -4.14
C ASP A 181 4.66 -14.03 -3.02
N ARG A 182 4.79 -12.71 -2.82
CA ARG A 182 5.56 -12.10 -1.74
C ARG A 182 4.95 -12.33 -0.35
N LEU A 183 3.63 -12.25 -0.26
CA LEU A 183 2.84 -12.47 0.94
C LEU A 183 2.43 -13.93 1.11
N GLY A 184 2.84 -14.86 0.24
CA GLY A 184 2.53 -16.29 0.29
C GLY A 184 1.04 -16.70 0.37
N GLU A 185 0.81 -18.01 0.49
CA GLU A 185 -0.52 -18.62 0.55
C GLU A 185 -1.16 -18.49 1.95
N SER A 186 -1.92 -17.42 2.20
CA SER A 186 -2.71 -17.26 3.44
C SER A 186 -4.02 -16.49 3.16
N ILE A 187 -4.86 -16.27 4.17
CA ILE A 187 -6.10 -15.48 4.00
C ILE A 187 -5.66 -14.02 3.78
N PRO A 188 -5.92 -13.42 2.61
CA PRO A 188 -5.57 -12.03 2.36
C PRO A 188 -6.40 -11.12 3.25
N ALA A 189 -5.70 -10.23 3.95
CA ALA A 189 -6.31 -9.11 4.63
C ALA A 189 -6.25 -7.88 3.70
N VAL A 190 -7.40 -7.28 3.43
CA VAL A 190 -7.50 -6.14 2.52
C VAL A 190 -8.10 -4.96 3.27
N ASN A 191 -7.51 -3.78 3.12
CA ASN A 191 -8.09 -2.53 3.59
C ASN A 191 -8.18 -1.56 2.41
N ASP A 192 -9.41 -1.14 2.11
CA ASP A 192 -9.76 -0.18 1.05
C ASP A 192 -10.27 1.15 1.63
N SER A 193 -10.04 1.42 2.93
CA SER A 193 -10.73 2.49 3.66
C SER A 193 -10.34 3.93 3.31
N GLY A 194 -9.52 4.14 2.27
CA GLY A 194 -8.96 5.47 1.99
C GLY A 194 -8.11 6.03 3.15
N SER A 195 -7.63 5.16 4.03
CA SER A 195 -6.86 5.54 5.22
C SER A 195 -5.36 5.45 4.94
N HIS A 196 -4.63 6.32 5.64
CA HIS A 196 -3.17 6.28 5.66
C HIS A 196 -2.70 5.07 6.45
N HIS A 197 -1.92 4.21 5.80
CA HIS A 197 -1.33 3.02 6.40
C HIS A 197 0.13 2.92 6.03
N TYR A 198 0.93 2.38 6.96
CA TYR A 198 2.31 2.02 6.72
C TYR A 198 2.44 0.56 6.36
N TRP A 199 3.62 0.19 5.90
CA TRP A 199 4.04 -1.21 5.85
C TRP A 199 4.23 -1.71 7.27
N VAL A 200 3.79 -2.93 7.54
CA VAL A 200 3.79 -3.52 8.89
C VAL A 200 4.45 -4.89 8.83
N ASN A 201 5.22 -5.23 9.85
CA ASN A 201 5.70 -6.60 10.10
C ASN A 201 5.81 -6.80 11.62
N ALA A 202 4.68 -7.00 12.27
CA ALA A 202 4.58 -7.04 13.73
C ALA A 202 3.38 -7.86 14.20
N GLU A 203 3.43 -8.31 15.45
CA GLU A 203 2.24 -8.80 16.13
C GLU A 203 1.18 -7.69 16.16
N THR A 204 0.03 -7.97 15.56
CA THR A 204 -1.03 -7.00 15.32
C THR A 204 -2.38 -7.62 15.66
N GLU A 205 -3.20 -6.87 16.40
CA GLU A 205 -4.61 -7.15 16.60
C GLU A 205 -5.41 -6.47 15.50
N ILE A 206 -6.18 -7.23 14.72
CA ILE A 206 -7.02 -6.68 13.65
C ILE A 206 -8.45 -7.16 13.85
N ASP A 207 -9.37 -6.21 13.87
CA ASP A 207 -10.79 -6.45 13.69
C ASP A 207 -11.09 -6.48 12.18
N GLY A 208 -11.85 -7.45 11.71
CA GLY A 208 -12.19 -7.54 10.30
C GLY A 208 -13.43 -8.39 10.03
N VAL A 209 -14.08 -8.11 8.91
CA VAL A 209 -15.21 -8.90 8.42
C VAL A 209 -14.73 -9.96 7.45
N VAL A 210 -15.16 -11.20 7.66
CA VAL A 210 -14.79 -12.33 6.79
C VAL A 210 -15.83 -12.48 5.70
N LEU A 211 -15.41 -12.40 4.44
CA LEU A 211 -16.30 -12.61 3.29
C LEU A 211 -15.88 -13.84 2.50
N THR A 212 -16.85 -14.70 2.21
CA THR A 212 -16.66 -15.88 1.37
C THR A 212 -17.65 -15.83 0.21
N ARG A 213 -17.13 -15.88 -1.02
CA ARG A 213 -17.95 -15.84 -2.24
C ARG A 213 -17.70 -17.10 -3.06
N SER A 214 -18.74 -17.57 -3.74
CA SER A 214 -18.65 -18.81 -4.53
C SER A 214 -17.69 -18.63 -5.72
N GLY A 215 -16.52 -19.26 -5.65
CA GLY A 215 -15.52 -19.23 -6.72
C GLY A 215 -14.38 -18.23 -6.49
N GLU A 216 -14.43 -17.48 -5.39
CA GLU A 216 -13.39 -16.55 -4.96
C GLU A 216 -12.72 -17.08 -3.67
N PRO A 217 -11.44 -16.77 -3.44
CA PRO A 217 -10.81 -17.04 -2.15
C PRO A 217 -11.53 -16.24 -1.04
N PRO A 218 -11.55 -16.74 0.21
CA PRO A 218 -12.07 -15.96 1.32
C PRO A 218 -11.22 -14.70 1.53
N GLN A 219 -11.87 -13.57 1.83
CA GLN A 219 -11.23 -12.29 2.08
C GLN A 219 -11.50 -11.86 3.53
N PHE A 220 -10.50 -11.22 4.16
CA PHE A 220 -10.62 -10.62 5.48
C PHE A 220 -10.52 -9.10 5.33
N HIS A 221 -11.64 -8.40 5.35
CA HIS A 221 -11.64 -6.94 5.20
C HIS A 221 -11.33 -6.30 6.54
N VAL A 222 -10.23 -5.56 6.59
CA VAL A 222 -9.74 -4.89 7.80
C VAL A 222 -10.70 -3.76 8.16
N VAL A 223 -11.11 -3.75 9.41
CA VAL A 223 -11.99 -2.74 10.02
C VAL A 223 -11.17 -1.80 10.90
N ASP A 224 -10.42 -2.39 11.83
CA ASP A 224 -9.52 -1.66 12.74
C ASP A 224 -8.24 -2.47 12.94
N GLN A 225 -7.14 -1.77 13.21
CA GLN A 225 -5.80 -2.34 13.33
C GLN A 225 -5.07 -1.72 14.51
N SER A 226 -4.55 -2.56 15.40
CA SER A 226 -3.75 -2.14 16.55
C SER A 226 -2.46 -2.95 16.63
N ILE A 227 -1.32 -2.26 16.60
CA ILE A 227 0.00 -2.89 16.64
C ILE A 227 0.42 -3.09 18.10
N ALA A 228 0.79 -4.32 18.46
CA ALA A 228 1.27 -4.62 19.80
C ALA A 228 2.64 -3.95 20.02
N SER A 229 2.73 -3.06 21.01
CA SER A 229 3.94 -2.28 21.25
C SER A 229 4.20 -2.02 22.74
N THR A 230 5.47 -1.73 23.06
CA THR A 230 5.87 -1.24 24.38
C THR A 230 6.03 0.28 24.35
N SER A 231 5.28 1.00 25.18
CA SER A 231 5.44 2.46 25.30
C SER A 231 6.74 2.81 26.01
N VAL A 232 7.51 3.73 25.42
CA VAL A 232 8.77 4.24 25.96
C VAL A 232 8.71 5.76 26.07
N ASP A 233 8.91 6.27 27.28
CA ASP A 233 8.77 7.70 27.62
C ASP A 233 10.06 8.53 27.41
N ASP A 234 11.20 7.89 27.11
CA ASP A 234 12.51 8.55 27.03
C ASP A 234 13.36 7.92 25.92
N LEU A 235 13.70 8.71 24.91
CA LEU A 235 14.53 8.27 23.78
C LEU A 235 15.93 7.82 24.23
N GLN A 236 16.49 8.40 25.29
CA GLN A 236 17.84 8.02 25.74
C GLN A 236 17.89 6.57 26.23
N SER A 237 16.78 6.05 26.76
CA SER A 237 16.69 4.67 27.23
C SER A 237 16.88 3.63 26.12
N LEU A 238 16.60 4.00 24.87
CA LEU A 238 16.71 3.15 23.68
C LEU A 238 18.17 2.87 23.29
N SER A 239 19.10 3.75 23.67
CA SER A 239 20.54 3.56 23.45
C SER A 239 21.14 2.37 24.22
N SER A 240 20.44 1.86 25.23
CA SER A 240 20.93 0.78 26.09
C SER A 240 20.95 -0.60 25.44
N GLY A 241 20.28 -0.76 24.29
CA GLY A 241 20.06 -2.04 23.62
C GLY A 241 19.02 -2.94 24.29
N THR A 242 18.28 -2.43 25.28
CA THR A 242 17.26 -3.21 26.02
C THR A 242 16.08 -3.59 25.11
N TYR A 243 15.76 -2.75 24.13
CA TYR A 243 14.59 -2.86 23.26
C TYR A 243 14.96 -3.32 21.83
N ASP A 244 16.18 -3.83 21.60
CA ASP A 244 16.62 -4.23 20.25
C ASP A 244 15.72 -5.34 19.69
N GLY A 245 15.10 -5.09 18.53
CA GLY A 245 14.13 -5.97 17.87
C GLY A 245 12.72 -5.93 18.48
N GLU A 246 12.46 -5.05 19.46
CA GLU A 246 11.12 -4.88 20.02
C GLU A 246 10.35 -3.79 19.26
N VAL A 247 9.03 -3.99 19.14
CA VAL A 247 8.11 -2.96 18.66
C VAL A 247 7.80 -2.02 19.83
N ILE A 248 8.12 -0.74 19.64
CA ILE A 248 7.95 0.29 20.66
C ILE A 248 7.06 1.42 20.15
N THR A 249 6.44 2.14 21.08
CA THR A 249 5.75 3.40 20.79
C THR A 249 6.39 4.54 21.58
N VAL A 250 6.79 5.60 20.89
CA VAL A 250 7.43 6.79 21.48
C VAL A 250 6.69 8.05 21.08
N GLU A 251 6.59 9.03 21.98
CA GLU A 251 6.11 10.38 21.66
C GLU A 251 7.26 11.39 21.70
N ALA A 252 7.60 11.97 20.55
CA ALA A 252 8.75 12.86 20.42
C ALA A 252 8.50 13.97 19.40
N ASP A 253 9.38 14.97 19.39
CA ASP A 253 9.41 15.95 18.31
C ASP A 253 10.12 15.31 17.11
N THR A 254 9.59 15.52 15.91
CA THR A 254 10.17 14.99 14.67
C THR A 254 10.60 16.10 13.73
N THR A 255 11.64 15.80 12.96
CA THR A 255 11.91 16.45 11.69
C THR A 255 11.93 15.36 10.62
N GLU A 256 10.89 15.36 9.80
CA GLU A 256 10.60 14.33 8.81
C GLU A 256 10.87 14.83 7.39
N LEU A 257 11.33 13.90 6.56
CA LEU A 257 11.34 13.96 5.12
C LEU A 257 10.37 12.91 4.56
N GLN A 258 9.54 13.32 3.61
CA GLN A 258 8.62 12.44 2.90
C GLN A 258 8.93 12.48 1.41
N ILE A 259 9.19 11.33 0.81
CA ILE A 259 9.56 11.20 -0.60
C ILE A 259 8.52 10.34 -1.30
N SER A 260 7.77 10.94 -2.21
CA SER A 260 6.88 10.22 -3.12
C SER A 260 7.74 9.55 -4.19
N THR A 261 7.55 8.25 -4.37
CA THR A 261 8.29 7.49 -5.38
C THR A 261 7.83 7.86 -6.77
N LYS A 262 6.51 7.97 -6.97
CA LYS A 262 5.92 8.42 -8.22
C LYS A 262 6.42 9.81 -8.59
N GLU A 263 6.20 10.80 -7.73
CA GLU A 263 6.50 12.19 -8.07
C GLU A 263 8.00 12.43 -8.28
N SER A 264 8.85 11.72 -7.52
CA SER A 264 10.30 11.78 -7.73
C SER A 264 10.73 11.19 -9.08
N LEU A 265 10.11 10.08 -9.50
CA LEU A 265 10.35 9.48 -10.80
C LEU A 265 9.84 10.38 -11.94
N LEU A 266 8.68 11.03 -11.77
CA LEU A 266 8.12 11.97 -12.74
C LEU A 266 8.96 13.24 -12.88
N GLU A 267 9.59 13.73 -11.81
CA GLU A 267 10.47 14.91 -11.85
C GLU A 267 11.68 14.70 -12.79
N ILE A 268 12.18 13.47 -12.87
CA ILE A 268 13.38 13.11 -13.64
C ILE A 268 13.08 12.41 -14.97
N ALA A 269 11.83 11.95 -15.18
CA ALA A 269 11.44 11.25 -16.39
C ALA A 269 11.42 12.20 -17.62
N PRO A 270 11.98 11.78 -18.76
CA PRO A 270 11.89 12.55 -20.01
C PRO A 270 10.55 12.35 -20.73
N CYS A 271 9.70 11.45 -20.25
CA CYS A 271 8.36 11.19 -20.77
C CYS A 271 7.37 12.31 -20.38
N GLY A 272 6.10 12.17 -20.79
CA GLY A 272 5.04 13.12 -20.43
C GLY A 272 4.80 13.23 -18.91
N PRO A 273 3.86 14.08 -18.47
CA PRO A 273 3.69 14.46 -17.07
C PRO A 273 3.46 13.29 -16.10
N ASP A 274 2.90 12.17 -16.58
CA ASP A 274 2.48 11.03 -15.73
C ASP A 274 3.12 9.70 -16.18
N ALA A 275 4.28 9.76 -16.86
CA ALA A 275 4.93 8.56 -17.37
C ALA A 275 6.45 8.56 -17.14
N VAL A 276 7.00 7.37 -16.92
CA VAL A 276 8.44 7.10 -16.83
C VAL A 276 8.95 6.40 -18.09
N THR A 277 10.23 6.58 -18.35
CA THR A 277 10.92 5.85 -19.41
C THR A 277 11.47 4.53 -18.86
N ILE A 278 10.99 3.41 -19.40
CA ILE A 278 11.60 2.10 -19.19
C ILE A 278 12.06 1.60 -20.56
N GLY A 279 13.38 1.54 -20.76
CA GLY A 279 13.98 1.36 -22.08
C GLY A 279 13.59 2.49 -23.04
N GLN A 280 12.94 2.17 -24.15
CA GLN A 280 12.44 3.18 -25.11
C GLN A 280 10.94 3.48 -24.99
N THR A 281 10.27 2.90 -23.99
CA THR A 281 8.81 3.02 -23.83
C THR A 281 8.48 3.99 -22.70
N CYS A 282 7.52 4.87 -22.93
CA CYS A 282 6.88 5.63 -21.86
C CYS A 282 5.76 4.81 -21.25
N LEU A 283 5.87 4.47 -19.97
CA LEU A 283 4.86 3.75 -19.21
C LEU A 283 4.26 4.67 -18.14
N PRO A 284 2.94 4.66 -17.93
CA PRO A 284 2.32 5.45 -16.88
C PRO A 284 2.77 4.96 -15.50
N ILE A 285 2.95 5.88 -14.55
CA ILE A 285 3.08 5.51 -13.13
C ILE A 285 1.70 5.48 -12.51
N LEU A 286 1.18 4.28 -12.27
CA LEU A 286 -0.16 4.07 -11.70
C LEU A 286 -0.12 3.80 -10.21
N GLY A 287 1.02 3.83 -9.54
CA GLY A 287 1.02 3.78 -8.09
C GLY A 287 2.15 4.53 -7.45
N ASP A 288 1.90 4.92 -6.21
CA ASP A 288 2.81 5.68 -5.40
C ASP A 288 2.95 5.01 -4.03
N ALA A 289 4.12 5.17 -3.46
CA ALA A 289 4.37 4.90 -2.05
C ALA A 289 5.24 6.04 -1.54
N VAL A 290 4.96 6.50 -0.32
CA VAL A 290 5.74 7.57 0.29
C VAL A 290 6.71 6.96 1.27
N VAL A 291 8.00 7.26 1.06
CA VAL A 291 9.04 6.98 2.05
C VAL A 291 9.02 8.05 3.10
N HIS A 292 8.97 7.61 4.34
CA HIS A 292 9.17 8.43 5.51
C HIS A 292 10.59 8.20 6.01
N ALA A 293 11.34 9.26 6.22
CA ALA A 293 12.67 9.19 6.83
C ALA A 293 12.86 10.42 7.71
N GLY A 294 13.31 10.24 8.94
CA GLY A 294 13.43 11.38 9.84
C GLY A 294 14.22 11.09 11.09
N VAL A 295 14.15 12.07 11.99
CA VAL A 295 14.83 12.04 13.28
C VAL A 295 13.84 12.43 14.37
N LEU A 296 13.74 11.61 15.40
CA LEU A 296 13.04 11.90 16.64
C LEU A 296 14.02 12.48 17.65
N TYR A 297 13.58 13.51 18.37
CA TYR A 297 14.37 14.16 19.40
C TYR A 297 13.49 14.73 20.51
N GLU A 298 14.12 15.00 21.64
CA GLU A 298 13.49 15.68 22.78
C GLU A 298 14.28 16.94 23.14
N GLY A 299 13.59 18.09 23.17
CA GLY A 299 14.19 19.35 23.58
C GLY A 299 15.32 19.82 22.64
N GLN A 300 16.55 19.90 23.16
CA GLN A 300 17.72 20.42 22.42
C GLN A 300 18.83 19.37 22.43
N PRO A 301 18.86 18.45 21.44
CA PRO A 301 19.90 17.43 21.36
C PRO A 301 21.27 18.08 21.20
N ALA A 302 22.25 17.61 21.97
CA ALA A 302 23.62 18.13 21.93
C ALA A 302 24.46 17.35 20.92
N GLU A 303 24.21 16.05 20.81
CA GLU A 303 24.95 15.11 19.95
C GLU A 303 23.99 14.19 19.19
N ARG A 304 24.52 13.42 18.23
CA ARG A 304 23.74 12.51 17.39
C ARG A 304 23.06 11.39 18.18
N ASP A 305 23.70 10.95 19.26
CA ASP A 305 23.18 9.89 20.13
C ASP A 305 21.99 10.35 21.00
N ASP A 306 21.69 11.65 21.05
CA ASP A 306 20.48 12.20 21.67
C ASP A 306 19.26 12.14 20.72
N MET A 307 19.42 11.60 19.51
CA MET A 307 18.40 11.50 18.48
C MET A 307 18.18 10.04 18.08
N LEU A 308 16.97 9.73 17.64
CA LEU A 308 16.62 8.42 17.10
C LEU A 308 16.23 8.54 15.64
N LEU A 309 16.95 7.84 14.77
CA LEU A 309 16.58 7.74 13.35
C LEU A 309 15.26 6.97 13.21
N TYR A 310 14.53 7.26 12.15
CA TYR A 310 13.47 6.35 11.72
C TYR A 310 13.32 6.35 10.21
N ALA A 311 12.77 5.25 9.68
CA ALA A 311 12.29 5.17 8.32
C ALA A 311 11.07 4.25 8.20
N GLY A 312 10.22 4.49 7.21
CA GLY A 312 9.05 3.67 6.92
C GLY A 312 8.50 3.95 5.53
N VAL A 313 7.50 3.18 5.11
CA VAL A 313 6.82 3.36 3.82
C VAL A 313 5.33 3.34 4.04
N SER A 314 4.60 4.25 3.39
CA SER A 314 3.14 4.37 3.51
C SER A 314 2.45 4.52 2.16
N ASN A 315 1.13 4.35 2.17
CA ASN A 315 0.24 4.70 1.06
C ASN A 315 -0.21 6.17 1.08
N LYS A 316 0.55 7.09 1.69
CA LYS A 316 0.14 8.49 1.76
C LYS A 316 0.06 9.10 0.36
N LEU A 317 -1.02 9.83 0.06
CA LEU A 317 -1.08 10.68 -1.12
C LEU A 317 -0.15 11.88 -0.97
N GLN A 318 0.74 12.07 -1.94
CA GLN A 318 1.66 13.19 -1.98
C GLN A 318 1.83 13.68 -3.43
N ASP A 319 1.55 14.97 -3.66
CA ASP A 319 1.54 15.61 -4.99
C ASP A 319 2.87 16.31 -5.35
N ARG A 320 3.93 16.00 -4.58
CA ARG A 320 5.26 16.58 -4.73
C ARG A 320 6.33 15.51 -4.53
N PRO A 321 7.48 15.61 -5.22
CA PRO A 321 8.59 14.68 -5.01
C PRO A 321 9.00 14.58 -3.54
N VAL A 322 9.13 15.74 -2.88
CA VAL A 322 9.64 15.85 -1.51
C VAL A 322 8.80 16.81 -0.68
N GLU A 323 8.38 16.36 0.50
CA GLU A 323 7.84 17.19 1.57
C GLU A 323 8.70 17.10 2.83
N THR A 324 8.64 18.14 3.66
CA THR A 324 9.27 18.12 5.00
C THR A 324 8.25 18.51 6.04
N ARG A 325 8.27 17.81 7.18
CA ARG A 325 7.37 18.07 8.31
C ARG A 325 8.15 18.23 9.60
N ASN A 326 7.63 19.09 10.47
CA ASN A 326 8.18 19.31 11.80
C ASN A 326 7.00 19.43 12.75
N GLU A 327 6.79 18.41 13.56
CA GLU A 327 5.65 18.31 14.45
C GLU A 327 5.99 17.39 15.61
N ARG A 328 5.06 17.29 16.57
CA ARG A 328 5.18 16.31 17.64
C ARG A 328 4.35 15.10 17.25
N VAL A 329 4.98 13.93 17.26
CA VAL A 329 4.38 12.68 16.78
C VAL A 329 4.41 11.61 17.85
N ARG A 330 3.48 10.68 17.75
CA ARG A 330 3.54 9.35 18.33
C ARG A 330 3.95 8.40 17.22
N VAL A 331 5.08 7.72 17.39
CA VAL A 331 5.62 6.77 16.39
C VAL A 331 5.60 5.38 17.00
N THR A 332 5.01 4.43 16.28
CA THR A 332 5.09 3.00 16.58
C THR A 332 5.98 2.32 15.55
N GLY A 333 6.95 1.54 15.99
CA GLY A 333 7.89 0.88 15.08
C GLY A 333 8.84 -0.09 15.79
N GLU A 334 9.53 -0.91 15.00
CA GLU A 334 10.55 -1.84 15.49
C GLU A 334 11.90 -1.15 15.66
N LEU A 335 12.51 -1.31 16.84
CA LEU A 335 13.83 -0.76 17.11
C LEU A 335 14.93 -1.66 16.53
N VAL A 336 15.63 -1.16 15.53
CA VAL A 336 16.70 -1.87 14.81
C VAL A 336 18.03 -1.12 14.87
N THR A 337 19.09 -1.74 14.36
CA THR A 337 20.32 -1.03 14.03
C THR A 337 20.11 -0.18 12.78
N ALA A 338 20.60 1.06 12.75
CA ALA A 338 20.51 1.89 11.56
C ALA A 338 21.20 1.24 10.34
N GLU A 339 22.25 0.44 10.56
CA GLU A 339 22.93 -0.38 9.53
C GLU A 339 21.98 -1.36 8.81
N SER A 340 20.93 -1.86 9.48
CA SER A 340 19.97 -2.78 8.85
C SER A 340 18.97 -2.07 7.94
N ILE A 341 18.79 -0.75 8.13
CA ILE A 341 18.04 0.10 7.20
C ILE A 341 18.96 0.52 6.06
N ASP A 342 20.15 1.02 6.41
CA ASP A 342 21.17 1.38 5.44
C ASP A 342 22.59 1.21 6.02
N PRO A 343 23.50 0.50 5.32
CA PRO A 343 24.85 0.26 5.82
C PRO A 343 25.68 1.53 6.06
N ASN A 344 25.32 2.67 5.46
CA ASN A 344 26.02 3.94 5.63
C ASN A 344 25.59 4.70 6.90
N PHE A 345 24.50 4.29 7.55
CA PHE A 345 24.06 4.94 8.79
C PHE A 345 24.83 4.50 10.03
N GLY A 346 25.68 3.48 9.94
CA GLY A 346 26.52 3.02 11.05
C GLY A 346 25.75 2.27 12.14
N ASP A 347 26.35 2.10 13.32
CA ASP A 347 25.86 1.26 14.41
C ASP A 347 24.83 1.95 15.34
N HIS A 348 24.31 3.10 14.92
CA HIS A 348 23.25 3.81 15.63
C HIS A 348 21.95 2.98 15.70
N ARG A 349 20.99 3.43 16.51
CA ARG A 349 19.65 2.85 16.55
C ARG A 349 18.70 3.61 15.64
N ALA A 350 17.74 2.89 15.09
CA ALA A 350 16.70 3.45 14.25
C ALA A 350 15.37 2.72 14.48
N LEU A 351 14.25 3.35 14.13
CA LEU A 351 12.95 2.71 14.05
C LEU A 351 12.62 2.36 12.61
N VAL A 352 12.16 1.13 12.38
CA VAL A 352 11.32 0.83 11.22
C VAL A 352 9.88 1.13 11.62
N VAL A 353 9.32 2.16 11.00
CA VAL A 353 8.01 2.73 11.35
C VAL A 353 6.89 1.87 10.79
N TYR A 354 5.93 1.56 11.67
CA TYR A 354 4.67 0.91 11.34
C TYR A 354 3.46 1.84 11.54
N ASP A 355 3.64 2.95 12.26
CA ASP A 355 2.62 3.99 12.38
C ASP A 355 3.22 5.32 12.86
N ILE A 356 2.65 6.45 12.39
CA ILE A 356 2.97 7.81 12.85
C ILE A 356 1.67 8.61 12.99
N GLU A 357 1.35 9.01 14.21
CA GLU A 357 0.22 9.87 14.51
C GLU A 357 0.70 11.26 14.96
N PRO A 358 0.19 12.36 14.37
CA PRO A 358 0.46 13.70 14.90
C PRO A 358 -0.27 13.90 16.23
N VAL A 359 0.47 14.26 17.28
CA VAL A 359 -0.08 14.51 18.63
C VAL A 359 0.03 15.97 19.07
N GLY A 360 0.72 16.80 18.29
CA GLY A 360 0.82 18.24 18.54
C GLY A 360 1.74 18.96 17.54
N THR A 361 1.83 20.28 17.67
CA THR A 361 2.80 21.07 16.91
C THR A 361 4.11 21.19 17.70
N ASN A 362 5.23 21.20 16.97
CA ASN A 362 6.50 21.62 17.54
C ASN A 362 6.64 23.13 17.33
N ASP A 363 6.43 23.90 18.40
CA ASP A 363 6.56 25.36 18.37
C ASP A 363 8.02 25.81 18.56
N ASP A 364 8.90 24.89 18.98
CA ASP A 364 10.33 25.13 19.10
C ASP A 364 10.97 24.98 17.73
N GLY A 365 11.80 25.95 17.35
CA GLY A 365 12.53 25.87 16.07
C GLY A 365 13.41 24.62 16.00
N ILE A 366 13.60 24.09 14.79
CA ILE A 366 14.43 22.90 14.54
C ILE A 366 15.87 23.18 15.02
N PRO A 367 16.42 22.38 15.95
CA PRO A 367 17.81 22.51 16.36
C PRO A 367 18.79 22.35 15.17
N ASP A 368 19.90 23.09 15.15
CA ASP A 368 20.87 23.04 14.04
C ASP A 368 21.44 21.62 13.80
N ALA A 369 21.64 20.85 14.88
CA ALA A 369 22.09 19.46 14.81
C ALA A 369 21.08 18.55 14.09
N VAL A 370 19.79 18.73 14.41
CA VAL A 370 18.67 18.03 13.78
C VAL A 370 18.56 18.38 12.30
N SER A 371 18.65 19.68 11.95
CA SER A 371 18.60 20.11 10.55
C SER A 371 19.76 19.54 9.73
N THR A 372 20.97 19.56 10.28
CA THR A 372 22.15 18.98 9.59
C THR A 372 21.92 17.51 9.30
N TYR A 373 21.41 16.78 10.30
CA TYR A 373 21.23 15.34 10.16
C TYR A 373 20.10 14.97 9.21
N ARG A 374 18.99 15.72 9.22
CA ARG A 374 17.93 15.61 8.20
C ARG A 374 18.50 15.82 6.80
N ASP A 375 19.33 16.83 6.60
CA ASP A 375 19.86 17.17 5.28
C ASP A 375 20.80 16.07 4.75
N GLU A 376 21.58 15.41 5.62
CA GLU A 376 22.37 14.22 5.29
C GLU A 376 21.46 13.03 4.90
N LEU A 377 20.41 12.77 5.68
CA LEU A 377 19.43 11.72 5.40
C LEU A 377 18.73 11.96 4.06
N HIS A 378 18.33 13.20 3.79
CA HIS A 378 17.70 13.58 2.53
C HIS A 378 18.63 13.35 1.34
N ALA A 379 19.89 13.81 1.42
CA ALA A 379 20.85 13.59 0.36
C ALA A 379 21.02 12.09 0.06
N HIS A 380 21.05 11.27 1.12
CA HIS A 380 21.21 9.82 1.01
C HIS A 380 19.99 9.13 0.39
N VAL A 381 18.78 9.36 0.91
CA VAL A 381 17.56 8.72 0.39
C VAL A 381 17.27 9.18 -1.04
N LYS A 382 17.56 10.46 -1.35
CA LYS A 382 17.47 10.98 -2.72
C LYS A 382 18.46 10.28 -3.65
N GLU A 383 19.71 10.11 -3.24
CA GLU A 383 20.72 9.36 -4.02
C GLU A 383 20.27 7.92 -4.28
N GLN A 384 19.65 7.25 -3.30
CA GLN A 384 19.11 5.91 -3.49
C GLN A 384 17.96 5.89 -4.51
N ALA A 385 17.02 6.83 -4.39
CA ALA A 385 15.91 6.94 -5.33
C ALA A 385 16.39 7.23 -6.77
N GLU A 386 17.40 8.09 -6.93
CA GLU A 386 18.01 8.40 -8.23
C GLU A 386 18.82 7.23 -8.80
N THR A 387 19.57 6.51 -7.96
CA THR A 387 20.37 5.35 -8.38
C THR A 387 19.50 4.17 -8.80
N ALA A 388 18.35 3.98 -8.14
CA ALA A 388 17.37 2.96 -8.47
C ALA A 388 16.83 3.05 -9.90
N GLN A 389 16.80 4.26 -10.50
CA GLN A 389 16.43 4.44 -11.90
C GLN A 389 17.46 3.82 -12.86
N GLY A 390 18.74 3.81 -12.49
CA GLY A 390 19.83 3.32 -13.33
C GLY A 390 20.02 1.80 -13.27
N GLU A 391 19.67 1.15 -12.15
CA GLU A 391 19.83 -0.29 -11.96
C GLU A 391 18.63 -1.13 -12.39
N TYR A 392 17.48 -0.51 -12.69
CA TYR A 392 16.24 -1.21 -13.06
C TYR A 392 15.72 -0.84 -14.45
N LEU A 393 16.62 -0.62 -15.41
CA LEU A 393 16.33 -1.25 -16.68
C LEU A 393 16.36 -2.75 -16.33
N PRO A 394 15.22 -3.46 -16.23
CA PRO A 394 15.28 -4.91 -16.03
C PRO A 394 16.27 -5.38 -17.08
N ASP A 395 17.30 -6.15 -16.68
CA ASP A 395 18.22 -6.79 -17.62
C ASP A 395 17.30 -7.26 -18.74
N SER A 396 17.41 -6.60 -19.90
CA SER A 396 16.47 -6.80 -20.96
C SER A 396 16.46 -8.30 -21.14
N PRO A 397 15.34 -9.00 -21.35
CA PRO A 397 15.44 -10.42 -21.66
C PRO A 397 16.31 -10.65 -22.92
N ALA A 398 16.62 -9.57 -23.67
CA ALA A 398 17.63 -9.52 -24.71
C ALA A 398 19.11 -9.58 -24.22
N ASP A 399 19.41 -9.23 -22.96
CA ASP A 399 20.74 -9.30 -22.34
C ASP A 399 21.28 -10.72 -22.24
N GLU A 400 20.39 -11.73 -22.13
CA GLU A 400 20.79 -13.14 -22.28
C GLU A 400 21.46 -13.42 -23.63
N TYR A 401 21.19 -12.58 -24.63
CA TYR A 401 21.73 -12.64 -25.98
C TYR A 401 22.79 -11.55 -26.25
N ALA A 402 23.14 -10.72 -25.27
CA ALA A 402 24.19 -9.72 -25.41
C ALA A 402 25.56 -10.24 -24.97
N ASN A 403 26.61 -9.53 -25.36
CA ASN A 403 27.97 -9.77 -24.87
C ASN A 403 28.24 -9.02 -23.55
N GLU A 404 29.44 -9.16 -22.99
CA GLU A 404 29.88 -8.47 -21.75
C GLU A 404 29.82 -6.92 -21.82
N SER A 405 29.57 -6.35 -23.00
CA SER A 405 29.40 -4.90 -23.23
C SER A 405 27.95 -4.51 -23.53
N GLY A 406 26.98 -5.40 -23.29
CA GLY A 406 25.56 -5.16 -23.52
C GLY A 406 25.17 -5.12 -25.01
N ILE A 407 26.04 -5.52 -25.95
CA ILE A 407 25.74 -5.44 -27.39
C ILE A 407 25.28 -6.81 -27.90
N VAL A 408 24.11 -6.85 -28.54
CA VAL A 408 23.63 -8.04 -29.25
C VAL A 408 24.41 -8.24 -30.55
N GLU A 409 25.31 -9.21 -30.55
CA GLU A 409 26.04 -9.62 -31.74
C GLU A 409 25.30 -10.69 -32.54
N THR A 410 25.87 -11.07 -33.70
CA THR A 410 25.26 -12.10 -34.57
C THR A 410 25.06 -13.44 -33.87
N ASP A 411 25.92 -13.78 -32.91
CA ASP A 411 25.82 -15.03 -32.15
C ASP A 411 24.68 -14.99 -31.13
N GLY A 412 24.49 -13.84 -30.47
CA GLY A 412 23.32 -13.55 -29.63
C GLY A 412 21.99 -13.66 -30.37
N LEU A 413 21.87 -12.95 -31.51
CA LEU A 413 20.69 -13.03 -32.37
C LEU A 413 20.36 -14.46 -32.82
N ARG A 414 21.39 -15.27 -33.10
CA ARG A 414 21.17 -16.69 -33.46
C ARG A 414 20.64 -17.50 -32.29
N GLY A 415 21.10 -17.24 -31.07
CA GLY A 415 20.56 -17.81 -29.84
C GLY A 415 19.07 -17.54 -29.73
N ALA A 416 18.67 -16.26 -29.83
CA ALA A 416 17.28 -15.86 -29.72
C ALA A 416 16.40 -16.50 -30.82
N ILE A 417 16.88 -16.56 -32.07
CA ILE A 417 16.14 -17.23 -33.15
C ILE A 417 15.94 -18.73 -32.86
N ASP A 418 16.94 -19.39 -32.29
CA ASP A 418 16.87 -20.81 -31.97
C ASP A 418 15.95 -21.09 -30.77
N ASP A 419 15.93 -20.21 -29.79
CA ASP A 419 15.04 -20.31 -28.62
C ASP A 419 13.59 -19.97 -28.97
N TRP A 420 13.37 -18.97 -29.82
CA TRP A 420 12.05 -18.69 -30.40
C TRP A 420 11.51 -19.89 -31.20
N ARG A 421 12.37 -20.54 -32.01
CA ARG A 421 11.98 -21.76 -32.76
C ARG A 421 11.62 -22.95 -31.88
N ARG A 422 12.06 -22.94 -30.61
CA ARG A 422 11.77 -23.97 -29.61
C ARG A 422 10.59 -23.60 -28.71
N ASP A 423 9.94 -22.45 -28.94
CA ASP A 423 8.92 -21.87 -28.04
C ASP A 423 9.48 -21.54 -26.62
N ASN A 424 10.79 -21.28 -26.50
CA ASN A 424 11.40 -20.86 -25.23
C ASN A 424 11.26 -19.36 -24.98
N ILE A 425 11.17 -18.56 -26.05
CA ILE A 425 10.90 -17.12 -25.99
C ILE A 425 9.80 -16.76 -26.99
N ASP A 426 9.09 -15.68 -26.72
CA ASP A 426 8.01 -15.21 -27.59
C ASP A 426 8.54 -14.39 -28.80
N THR A 427 7.61 -13.95 -29.65
CA THR A 427 7.94 -13.17 -30.84
C THR A 427 8.30 -11.72 -30.52
N ASN A 428 7.86 -11.19 -29.38
CA ASN A 428 8.13 -9.81 -28.98
C ASN A 428 9.61 -9.71 -28.56
N LEU A 429 10.07 -10.60 -27.69
CA LEU A 429 11.47 -10.65 -27.29
C LEU A 429 12.41 -10.86 -28.48
N LEU A 430 12.07 -11.74 -29.43
CA LEU A 430 12.86 -11.91 -30.64
C LEU A 430 12.98 -10.61 -31.47
N ARG A 431 11.94 -9.77 -31.50
CA ARG A 431 11.99 -8.48 -32.21
C ARG A 431 12.93 -7.51 -31.51
N ASP A 432 12.87 -7.44 -30.19
CA ASP A 432 13.73 -6.56 -29.41
C ASP A 432 15.21 -6.91 -29.62
N VAL A 433 15.57 -8.21 -29.55
CA VAL A 433 16.93 -8.70 -29.86
C VAL A 433 17.36 -8.32 -31.28
N ILE A 434 16.46 -8.39 -32.27
CA ILE A 434 16.75 -7.99 -33.66
C ILE A 434 17.02 -6.49 -33.76
N ASP A 435 16.26 -5.66 -33.05
CA ASP A 435 16.39 -4.21 -33.10
C ASP A 435 17.67 -3.73 -32.40
N TYR A 436 18.04 -4.34 -31.26
CA TYR A 436 19.34 -4.14 -30.63
C TYR A 436 20.49 -4.56 -31.57
N TRP A 437 20.43 -5.75 -32.16
CA TRP A 437 21.44 -6.23 -33.13
C TRP A 437 21.61 -5.30 -34.34
N ARG A 438 20.50 -4.71 -34.84
CA ARG A 438 20.54 -3.76 -35.96
C ARG A 438 21.15 -2.43 -35.57
N SER A 439 20.86 -1.95 -34.36
CA SER A 439 21.37 -0.66 -33.89
C SER A 439 22.87 -0.72 -33.62
N GLY A 440 23.37 -1.86 -33.12
CA GLY A 440 24.75 -2.02 -32.68
C GLY A 440 25.10 -1.22 -31.41
N ASN A 441 24.10 -0.64 -30.76
CA ASN A 441 24.24 0.05 -29.49
C ASN A 441 24.12 -0.96 -28.34
N PRO A 442 24.77 -0.71 -27.20
CA PRO A 442 24.48 -1.43 -25.96
C PRO A 442 22.98 -1.38 -25.62
N ILE A 443 22.46 -2.45 -25.02
CA ILE A 443 21.07 -2.54 -24.57
C ILE A 443 20.73 -1.38 -23.61
N ASP A 444 21.70 -0.96 -22.79
CA ASP A 444 21.56 0.13 -21.81
C ASP A 444 21.70 1.56 -22.39
N GLU A 445 22.14 1.72 -23.63
CA GLU A 445 22.46 3.05 -24.22
C GLU A 445 21.46 3.51 -25.30
N ASN A 446 20.29 2.87 -25.41
CA ASN A 446 19.37 3.08 -26.53
C ASN A 446 18.05 3.77 -26.18
#